data_AF-A0A8J8WAJ6-F1
#
_entry.id   AF-A0A8J8WAJ6-F1
#
_cell.length_a   1.000
_cell.length_b   1.000
_cell.length_c   1.000
_cell.angle_alpha   90.00
_cell.angle_beta   90.00
_cell.angle_gamma   90.00
#
_symmetry.space_group_name_H-M   'P 1'
#
loop_
_entity.id
_entity.type
_entity.pdbx_description
1 polymer ?
#
loop_
_entity_poly.entity_id
_entity_poly.type
_entity_poly.pdbx_seq_one_letter_code
_entity_poly.pdbx_strand_id
1 'polypeptide(L)'
;MASVALTHSRVQSSSMEEEEGEQEEMAWLQEEQEEMAWLQEEQEEMAWLQEEQEEMAWLQEEQEEMAWLQEEQEEMAWLQEEQEEMAWLQEEQEEMAWLQEEEEEERRRTIVICLAIYAGLGILGAGLYALYRRLARHLDRNEDSETQVQGLQIGVWPESSPATTPKETPTTRPPSKPRLKSLDTFRGISIVVMIFVNYGAGSYWFLEHAAWHGLQVADLVFPWFMWIMGVCIPMGLASALRRNTPRKTIFLRIFKRSVKLFLLGIILNSLGGWVYLDKYRVPGVLQRFAICYLVTASIALAFTPAQPKKYQTDVGIAMSDVLQLLPQWAVHLLILAAHTLITFLMPVSGCPTGYQGPGGFALLQNGTPSPHCVGGSAGEVDRWLLTSSHIYQNPTAKTLYGSAAFDPEGVLGSLTSIFQVFLGLQAGITLRTHTTHQGRLVRWLAWAVALGALGTALCGASMNDGVIPVNKNLWSLSYVFVTSCFAFLLLSLCYLLTDVWGGWSGAPFFQAGMNSIFLYVGHNLTYNLFPWHYALGAMNTHLSLLVETLWGTTLWTITALYLHCKGKFYTV
;
A
#
# COMPACT_ATOMS: atom_id res chain seq x y z
N MET A 1 -113.43 -36.27 118.72
CA MET A 1 -113.36 -35.09 117.83
C MET A 1 -112.05 -35.16 117.03
N ALA A 2 -112.02 -35.99 115.98
CA ALA A 2 -110.81 -36.33 115.22
C ALA A 2 -110.98 -36.01 113.72
N SER A 3 -111.44 -34.79 113.39
CA SER A 3 -111.74 -34.41 111.99
C SER A 3 -111.35 -32.97 111.61
N VAL A 4 -110.44 -32.33 112.37
CA VAL A 4 -110.01 -30.93 112.09
C VAL A 4 -108.50 -30.81 111.82
N ALA A 5 -107.72 -31.90 111.93
CA ALA A 5 -106.26 -31.85 111.79
C ALA A 5 -105.73 -32.11 110.35
N LEU A 6 -106.58 -32.38 109.35
CA LEU A 6 -106.14 -32.81 108.01
C LEU A 6 -106.34 -31.78 106.89
N THR A 7 -106.99 -30.64 107.15
CA THR A 7 -107.28 -29.62 106.12
C THR A 7 -106.29 -28.45 106.10
N HIS A 8 -105.46 -28.26 107.14
CA HIS A 8 -104.55 -27.11 107.22
C HIS A 8 -103.17 -27.34 106.57
N SER A 9 -102.82 -28.58 106.22
CA SER A 9 -101.52 -28.94 105.60
C SER A 9 -101.52 -28.88 104.06
N ARG A 10 -102.69 -28.81 103.41
CA ARG A 10 -102.80 -28.91 101.94
C ARG A 10 -102.85 -27.55 101.22
N VAL A 11 -103.07 -26.46 101.95
CA VAL A 11 -103.18 -25.10 101.39
C VAL A 11 -101.82 -24.39 101.34
N GLN A 12 -100.87 -24.81 102.18
CA GLN A 12 -99.56 -24.15 102.30
C GLN A 12 -98.51 -24.69 101.31
N SER A 13 -98.74 -25.87 100.69
CA SER A 13 -97.86 -26.39 99.62
C SER A 13 -98.22 -25.82 98.24
N SER A 14 -99.49 -25.47 98.01
CA SER A 14 -99.96 -24.98 96.71
C SER A 14 -99.51 -23.54 96.39
N SER A 15 -99.23 -22.71 97.41
CA SER A 15 -98.79 -21.32 97.20
C SER A 15 -97.28 -21.17 97.06
N MET A 16 -96.48 -22.19 97.42
CA MET A 16 -95.03 -22.19 97.23
C MET A 16 -94.63 -22.66 95.83
N GLU A 17 -95.37 -23.62 95.25
CA GLU A 17 -95.12 -24.10 93.87
C GLU A 17 -95.49 -23.07 92.78
N GLU A 18 -96.37 -22.11 93.06
CA GLU A 18 -96.75 -21.03 92.12
C GLU A 18 -95.71 -19.88 92.10
N GLU A 19 -95.08 -19.55 93.23
CA GLU A 19 -94.01 -18.53 93.30
C GLU A 19 -92.65 -19.01 92.76
N GLU A 20 -92.35 -20.32 92.84
CA GLU A 20 -91.13 -20.92 92.25
C GLU A 20 -91.19 -20.94 90.71
N GLY A 21 -92.37 -21.18 90.12
CA GLY A 21 -92.57 -21.19 88.66
C GLY A 21 -92.42 -19.81 88.00
N GLU A 22 -92.91 -18.74 88.63
CA GLU A 22 -92.73 -17.36 88.12
C GLU A 22 -91.27 -16.88 88.21
N GLN A 23 -90.48 -17.36 89.19
CA GLN A 23 -89.06 -17.04 89.30
C GLN A 23 -88.21 -17.77 88.24
N GLU A 24 -88.54 -19.02 87.91
CA GLU A 24 -87.85 -19.75 86.83
C GLU A 24 -88.15 -19.15 85.44
N GLU A 25 -89.38 -18.69 85.19
CA GLU A 25 -89.75 -18.04 83.91
C GLU A 25 -89.04 -16.69 83.72
N MET A 26 -88.92 -15.88 84.79
CA MET A 26 -88.18 -14.62 84.75
C MET A 26 -86.67 -14.81 84.59
N ALA A 27 -86.08 -15.86 85.18
CA ALA A 27 -84.67 -16.20 85.00
C ALA A 27 -84.38 -16.66 83.56
N TRP A 28 -85.28 -17.47 82.98
CA TRP A 28 -85.18 -17.91 81.58
C TRP A 28 -85.27 -16.73 80.59
N LEU A 29 -86.21 -15.79 80.82
CA LEU A 29 -86.32 -14.57 80.01
C LEU A 29 -85.09 -13.66 80.11
N GLN A 30 -84.40 -13.66 81.25
CA GLN A 30 -83.17 -12.90 81.44
C GLN A 30 -81.99 -13.54 80.70
N GLU A 31 -81.89 -14.87 80.70
CA GLU A 31 -80.86 -15.62 79.96
C GLU A 31 -81.03 -15.45 78.44
N GLU A 32 -82.26 -15.46 77.93
CA GLU A 32 -82.55 -15.22 76.51
C GLU A 32 -82.23 -13.76 76.09
N GLN A 33 -82.41 -12.79 76.99
CA GLN A 33 -81.99 -11.40 76.74
C GLN A 33 -80.47 -11.23 76.70
N GLU A 34 -79.73 -11.95 77.55
CA GLU A 34 -78.27 -11.94 77.53
C GLU A 34 -77.72 -12.60 76.25
N GLU A 35 -78.33 -13.69 75.79
CA GLU A 35 -77.95 -14.36 74.53
C GLU A 35 -78.22 -13.47 73.31
N MET A 36 -79.36 -12.77 73.28
CA MET A 36 -79.68 -11.80 72.23
C MET A 36 -78.74 -10.58 72.23
N ALA A 37 -78.32 -10.11 73.40
CA ALA A 37 -77.34 -9.02 73.51
C ALA A 37 -75.95 -9.46 73.01
N TRP A 38 -75.53 -10.68 73.32
CA TRP A 38 -74.27 -11.25 72.85
C TRP A 38 -74.26 -11.42 71.32
N LEU A 39 -75.35 -11.91 70.73
CA LEU A 39 -75.50 -12.03 69.27
C LEU A 39 -75.46 -10.66 68.57
N GLN A 40 -75.95 -9.61 69.23
CA GLN A 40 -75.90 -8.27 68.68
C GLN A 40 -74.47 -7.70 68.69
N GLU A 41 -73.70 -7.96 69.75
CA GLU A 41 -72.28 -7.57 69.84
C GLU A 41 -71.42 -8.28 68.78
N GLU A 42 -71.66 -9.58 68.55
CA GLU A 42 -70.96 -10.33 67.49
C GLU A 42 -71.31 -9.83 66.08
N GLN A 43 -72.55 -9.39 65.85
CA GLN A 43 -72.93 -8.75 64.58
C GLN A 43 -72.25 -7.41 64.36
N GLU A 44 -72.06 -6.60 65.41
CA GLU A 44 -71.33 -5.34 65.32
C GLU A 44 -69.84 -5.56 65.03
N GLU A 45 -69.22 -6.58 65.64
CA GLU A 45 -67.82 -6.93 65.38
C GLU A 45 -67.61 -7.44 63.94
N MET A 46 -68.54 -8.25 63.41
CA MET A 46 -68.52 -8.71 62.02
C MET A 46 -68.73 -7.56 61.02
N ALA A 47 -69.57 -6.58 61.34
CA ALA A 47 -69.77 -5.39 60.51
C ALA A 47 -68.50 -4.52 60.48
N TRP A 48 -67.84 -4.34 61.62
CA TRP A 48 -66.57 -3.61 61.71
C TRP A 48 -65.45 -4.29 60.90
N LEU A 49 -65.32 -5.62 60.99
CA LEU A 49 -64.35 -6.37 60.19
C LEU A 49 -64.61 -6.26 58.68
N GLN A 50 -65.86 -6.15 58.27
CA GLN A 50 -66.22 -5.98 56.87
C GLN A 50 -65.81 -4.60 56.36
N GLU A 51 -65.99 -3.54 57.16
CA GLU A 51 -65.56 -2.17 56.83
C GLU A 51 -64.03 -2.09 56.70
N GLU A 52 -63.28 -2.74 57.59
CA GLU A 52 -61.81 -2.81 57.51
C GLU A 52 -61.31 -3.56 56.26
N GLN A 53 -62.03 -4.62 55.83
CA GLN A 53 -61.72 -5.31 54.58
C GLN A 53 -61.98 -4.45 53.35
N GLU A 54 -63.01 -3.62 53.36
CA GLU A 54 -63.30 -2.68 52.26
C GLU A 54 -62.23 -1.58 52.16
N GLU A 55 -61.76 -1.04 53.30
CA GLU A 55 -60.63 -0.08 53.30
C GLU A 55 -59.33 -0.70 52.76
N MET A 56 -59.03 -1.94 53.15
CA MET A 56 -57.84 -2.65 52.66
C MET A 56 -57.92 -2.94 51.15
N ALA A 57 -59.11 -3.27 50.63
CA ALA A 57 -59.31 -3.47 49.20
C ALA A 57 -59.13 -2.16 48.41
N TRP A 58 -59.64 -1.04 48.94
CA TRP A 58 -59.46 0.28 48.34
C TRP A 58 -57.98 0.71 48.30
N LEU A 59 -57.23 0.49 49.37
CA LEU A 59 -55.79 0.77 49.41
C LEU A 59 -54.99 -0.08 48.42
N GLN A 60 -55.43 -1.31 48.16
CA GLN A 60 -54.78 -2.18 47.18
C GLN A 60 -55.01 -1.68 45.75
N GLU A 61 -56.21 -1.21 45.43
CA GLU A 61 -56.54 -0.62 44.12
C GLU A 61 -55.72 0.66 43.86
N GLU A 62 -55.55 1.51 44.88
CA GLU A 62 -54.71 2.73 44.77
C GLU A 62 -53.22 2.39 44.56
N GLN A 63 -52.72 1.30 45.15
CA GLN A 63 -51.35 0.84 44.90
C GLN A 63 -51.15 0.30 43.48
N GLU A 64 -52.14 -0.37 42.90
CA GLU A 64 -52.09 -0.85 41.52
C GLU A 64 -52.11 0.31 40.52
N GLU A 65 -52.91 1.37 40.75
CA GLU A 65 -52.88 2.58 39.92
C GLU A 65 -51.52 3.29 39.98
N MET A 66 -50.91 3.40 41.16
CA MET A 66 -49.58 4.00 41.32
C MET A 66 -48.48 3.19 40.63
N ALA A 67 -48.56 1.85 40.64
CA ALA A 67 -47.62 0.98 39.93
C ALA A 67 -47.75 1.14 38.41
N TRP A 68 -48.98 1.23 37.89
CA TRP A 68 -49.24 1.45 36.48
C TRP A 68 -48.69 2.80 35.99
N LEU A 69 -48.89 3.87 36.78
CA LEU A 69 -48.32 5.20 36.47
C LEU A 69 -46.79 5.20 36.46
N GLN A 70 -46.16 4.39 37.30
CA GLN A 70 -44.71 4.26 37.33
C GLN A 70 -44.16 3.57 36.08
N GLU A 71 -44.84 2.53 35.59
CA GLU A 71 -44.49 1.82 34.35
C GLU A 71 -44.62 2.74 33.13
N GLU A 72 -45.67 3.57 33.06
CA GLU A 72 -45.85 4.56 31.98
C GLU A 72 -44.76 5.63 31.99
N GLN A 73 -44.28 6.05 33.18
CA GLN A 73 -43.14 6.98 33.28
C GLN A 73 -41.82 6.37 32.82
N GLU A 74 -41.59 5.08 33.08
CA GLU A 74 -40.39 4.38 32.60
C GLU A 74 -40.40 4.21 31.08
N GLU A 75 -41.56 3.92 30.48
CA GLU A 75 -41.71 3.84 29.02
C GLU A 75 -41.46 5.20 28.34
N MET A 76 -41.97 6.29 28.93
CA MET A 76 -41.72 7.65 28.44
C MET A 76 -40.24 8.06 28.58
N ALA A 77 -39.56 7.66 29.66
CA ALA A 77 -38.14 7.91 29.84
C ALA A 77 -37.29 7.16 28.80
N TRP A 78 -37.64 5.90 28.52
CA TRP A 78 -36.98 5.09 27.49
C TRP A 78 -37.14 5.69 26.08
N LEU A 79 -38.35 6.15 25.73
CA LEU A 79 -38.60 6.84 24.46
C LEU A 79 -37.81 8.15 24.32
N GLN A 80 -37.58 8.85 25.43
CA GLN A 80 -36.78 10.07 25.43
C GLN A 80 -35.29 9.78 25.16
N GLU A 81 -34.75 8.70 25.75
CA GLU A 81 -33.37 8.26 25.52
C GLU A 81 -33.15 7.83 24.04
N GLU A 82 -34.11 7.12 23.45
CA GLU A 82 -34.06 6.72 22.02
C GLU A 82 -34.11 7.95 21.08
N GLN A 83 -34.88 9.00 21.43
CA GLN A 83 -34.88 10.25 20.67
C GLN A 83 -33.56 11.02 20.77
N GLU A 84 -32.90 11.01 21.92
CA GLU A 84 -31.59 11.63 22.10
C GLU A 84 -30.51 10.88 21.30
N GLU A 85 -30.55 9.54 21.26
CA GLU A 85 -29.63 8.72 20.46
C GLU A 85 -29.82 8.97 18.94
N MET A 86 -31.08 9.09 18.49
CA MET A 86 -31.40 9.43 17.10
C MET A 86 -30.96 10.85 16.72
N ALA A 87 -31.08 11.82 17.63
CA ALA A 87 -30.60 13.18 17.41
C ALA A 87 -29.06 13.22 17.29
N TRP A 88 -28.36 12.47 18.15
CA TRP A 88 -26.90 12.35 18.11
C TRP A 88 -26.41 11.71 16.79
N LEU A 89 -27.07 10.64 16.33
CA LEU A 89 -26.75 10.01 15.04
C LEU A 89 -26.98 10.94 13.84
N GLN A 90 -28.00 11.81 13.92
CA GLN A 90 -28.28 12.78 12.86
C GLN A 90 -27.18 13.86 12.79
N GLU A 91 -26.69 14.35 13.93
CA GLU A 91 -25.58 15.30 14.01
C GLU A 91 -24.27 14.69 13.45
N GLU A 92 -23.99 13.42 13.75
CA GLU A 92 -22.81 12.71 13.22
C GLU A 92 -22.91 12.50 11.69
N GLN A 93 -24.12 12.25 11.16
CA GLN A 93 -24.32 12.18 9.70
C GLN A 93 -24.14 13.53 9.00
N GLU A 94 -24.57 14.64 9.61
CA GLU A 94 -24.36 15.98 9.06
C GLU A 94 -22.87 16.36 9.07
N GLU A 95 -22.12 16.02 10.12
CA GLU A 95 -20.67 16.24 10.20
C GLU A 95 -19.92 15.41 9.13
N MET A 96 -20.31 14.15 8.94
CA MET A 96 -19.76 13.29 7.88
C MET A 96 -20.09 13.79 6.48
N ALA A 97 -21.29 14.33 6.25
CA ALA A 97 -21.67 14.93 4.97
C ALA A 97 -20.87 16.21 4.67
N TRP A 98 -20.64 17.05 5.69
CA TRP A 98 -19.82 18.25 5.58
C TRP A 98 -18.36 17.92 5.24
N LEU A 99 -17.78 16.91 5.91
CA LEU A 99 -16.43 16.42 5.61
C LEU A 99 -16.31 15.87 4.18
N GLN A 100 -17.34 15.17 3.68
CA GLN A 100 -17.37 14.70 2.29
C GLN A 100 -17.43 15.85 1.29
N GLU A 101 -18.16 16.92 1.59
CA GLU A 101 -18.26 18.10 0.72
C GLU A 101 -16.94 18.89 0.69
N GLU A 102 -16.26 19.02 1.84
CA GLU A 102 -14.93 19.64 1.91
C GLU A 102 -13.87 18.80 1.17
N GLU A 103 -13.91 17.47 1.30
CA GLU A 103 -13.03 16.55 0.58
C GLU A 103 -13.31 16.55 -0.95
N GLU A 104 -14.57 16.71 -1.37
CA GLU A 104 -14.93 16.90 -2.78
C GLU A 104 -14.41 18.23 -3.34
N GLU A 105 -14.49 19.32 -2.56
CA GLU A 105 -13.99 20.62 -2.98
C GLU A 105 -12.45 20.61 -3.09
N GLU A 106 -11.78 19.98 -2.12
CA GLU A 106 -10.33 19.81 -2.14
C GLU A 106 -9.87 18.86 -3.26
N ARG A 107 -10.66 17.83 -3.59
CA ARG A 107 -10.48 16.95 -4.75
C ARG A 107 -10.62 17.71 -6.06
N ARG A 108 -11.63 18.58 -6.20
CA ARG A 108 -11.79 19.43 -7.39
C ARG A 108 -10.61 20.38 -7.54
N ARG A 109 -10.17 21.02 -6.46
CA ARG A 109 -8.98 21.89 -6.45
C ARG A 109 -7.73 21.12 -6.84
N THR A 110 -7.53 19.92 -6.31
CA THR A 110 -6.39 19.04 -6.62
C THR A 110 -6.40 18.57 -8.07
N ILE A 111 -7.55 18.17 -8.61
CA ILE A 111 -7.68 17.78 -10.02
C ILE A 111 -7.38 18.97 -10.94
N VAL A 112 -7.89 20.16 -10.63
CA VAL A 112 -7.60 21.38 -11.39
C VAL A 112 -6.12 21.74 -11.32
N ILE A 113 -5.48 21.61 -10.14
CA ILE A 113 -4.03 21.83 -9.98
C ILE A 113 -3.23 20.78 -10.76
N CYS A 114 -3.59 19.50 -10.70
CA CYS A 114 -2.93 18.44 -11.47
C CYS A 114 -3.10 18.65 -12.98
N LEU A 115 -4.30 18.99 -13.45
CA LEU A 115 -4.55 19.31 -14.87
C LEU A 115 -3.79 20.56 -15.29
N ALA A 116 -3.67 21.57 -14.43
CA ALA A 116 -2.85 22.77 -14.66
C ALA A 116 -1.35 22.45 -14.67
N ILE A 117 -0.88 21.51 -13.84
CA ILE A 117 0.49 21.02 -13.85
C ILE A 117 0.75 20.18 -15.10
N TYR A 118 -0.16 19.31 -15.52
CA TYR A 118 -0.02 18.51 -16.75
C TYR A 118 -0.10 19.38 -18.00
N ALA A 119 -0.99 20.38 -18.04
CA ALA A 119 -1.04 21.38 -19.09
C ALA A 119 0.22 22.26 -19.06
N GLY A 120 0.68 22.65 -17.88
CA GLY A 120 1.91 23.39 -17.66
C GLY A 120 3.15 22.63 -18.13
N LEU A 121 3.26 21.34 -17.80
CA LEU A 121 4.31 20.41 -18.26
C LEU A 121 4.17 20.11 -19.76
N GLY A 122 2.96 20.10 -20.30
CA GLY A 122 2.68 19.99 -21.73
C GLY A 122 3.13 21.24 -22.50
N ILE A 123 2.88 22.43 -21.95
CA ILE A 123 3.31 23.72 -22.50
C ILE A 123 4.82 23.91 -22.31
N LEU A 124 5.39 23.51 -21.17
CA LEU A 124 6.84 23.44 -20.95
C LEU A 124 7.48 22.42 -21.90
N GLY A 125 6.86 21.28 -22.12
CA GLY A 125 7.30 20.26 -23.05
C GLY A 125 7.25 20.75 -24.50
N ALA A 126 6.17 21.42 -24.91
CA ALA A 126 6.02 22.04 -26.22
C ALA A 126 6.96 23.24 -26.40
N GLY A 127 7.17 24.03 -25.35
CA GLY A 127 8.09 25.17 -25.30
C GLY A 127 9.54 24.73 -25.34
N LEU A 128 9.92 23.70 -24.57
CA LEU A 128 11.22 23.04 -24.63
C LEU A 128 11.42 22.37 -25.98
N TYR A 129 10.39 21.76 -26.58
CA TYR A 129 10.44 21.19 -27.93
C TYR A 129 10.59 22.27 -29.01
N ALA A 130 9.92 23.42 -28.87
CA ALA A 130 10.05 24.54 -29.80
C ALA A 130 11.39 25.28 -29.66
N LEU A 131 11.88 25.45 -28.42
CA LEU A 131 13.21 25.99 -28.10
C LEU A 131 14.30 25.05 -28.60
N TYR A 132 14.14 23.75 -28.37
CA TYR A 132 14.98 22.71 -28.95
C TYR A 132 14.92 22.73 -30.48
N ARG A 133 13.77 22.89 -31.13
CA ARG A 133 13.65 22.97 -32.60
C ARG A 133 14.24 24.26 -33.17
N ARG A 134 14.35 25.33 -32.37
CA ARG A 134 15.10 26.55 -32.72
C ARG A 134 16.61 26.37 -32.54
N LEU A 135 17.04 25.75 -31.45
CA LEU A 135 18.45 25.48 -31.15
C LEU A 135 19.03 24.39 -32.07
N ALA A 136 18.26 23.35 -32.40
CA ALA A 136 18.62 22.30 -33.35
C ALA A 136 18.87 22.85 -34.75
N ARG A 137 18.04 23.81 -35.21
CA ARG A 137 18.30 24.55 -36.47
C ARG A 137 19.54 25.43 -36.42
N HIS A 138 20.02 25.78 -35.22
CA HIS A 138 21.27 26.51 -35.03
C HIS A 138 22.48 25.59 -34.91
N LEU A 139 22.30 24.38 -34.37
CA LEU A 139 23.34 23.38 -34.23
C LEU A 139 23.60 22.62 -35.54
N ASP A 140 22.58 22.25 -36.32
CA ASP A 140 22.76 21.70 -37.68
C ASP A 140 23.54 22.68 -38.58
N ARG A 141 23.30 23.98 -38.41
CA ARG A 141 24.03 25.05 -39.13
C ARG A 141 25.51 25.15 -38.73
N ASN A 142 25.88 24.65 -37.55
CA ASN A 142 27.27 24.58 -37.08
C ASN A 142 27.92 23.21 -37.37
N GLU A 143 27.14 22.13 -37.46
CA GLU A 143 27.63 20.80 -37.84
C GLU A 143 27.98 20.76 -39.34
N ASP A 144 27.21 21.43 -40.20
CA ASP A 144 27.54 21.61 -41.62
C ASP A 144 28.84 22.40 -41.85
N SER A 145 29.21 23.31 -40.93
CA SER A 145 30.44 24.10 -41.02
C SER A 145 31.66 23.39 -40.45
N GLU A 146 31.53 22.54 -39.43
CA GLU A 146 32.64 21.68 -38.97
C GLU A 146 32.92 20.51 -39.92
N THR A 147 31.88 19.96 -40.59
CA THR A 147 32.05 18.86 -41.56
C THR A 147 32.74 19.33 -42.86
N GLN A 148 32.60 20.60 -43.25
CA GLN A 148 33.33 21.18 -44.38
C GLN A 148 34.83 21.43 -44.11
N VAL A 149 35.23 21.62 -42.85
CA VAL A 149 36.65 21.89 -42.51
C VAL A 149 37.48 20.60 -42.42
N GLN A 150 36.86 19.44 -42.18
CA GLN A 150 37.57 18.14 -42.13
C GLN A 150 37.68 17.41 -43.49
N GLY A 151 37.10 17.96 -44.56
CA GLY A 151 37.09 17.34 -45.90
C GLY A 151 38.30 17.66 -46.79
N LEU A 152 39.28 18.44 -46.32
CA LEU A 152 40.37 18.94 -47.18
C LEU A 152 41.76 18.67 -46.59
N GLN A 153 42.23 17.42 -46.65
CA GLN A 153 43.65 17.05 -46.86
C GLN A 153 43.85 15.53 -46.84
N ILE A 154 43.89 14.90 -48.01
CA ILE A 154 44.66 13.66 -48.23
C ILE A 154 45.56 13.92 -49.45
N GLY A 155 46.79 14.35 -49.18
CA GLY A 155 47.86 14.43 -50.16
C GLY A 155 48.59 13.09 -50.26
N VAL A 156 48.66 12.56 -51.48
CA VAL A 156 49.50 11.43 -51.91
C VAL A 156 50.95 11.89 -51.99
N TRP A 157 51.92 11.08 -51.50
CA TRP A 157 53.34 11.09 -51.93
C TRP A 157 54.01 9.70 -51.69
N PRO A 158 55.13 9.37 -52.37
CA PRO A 158 55.47 8.01 -52.82
C PRO A 158 56.62 7.33 -52.04
N GLU A 159 56.79 6.04 -52.38
CA GLU A 159 57.76 5.01 -51.94
C GLU A 159 59.25 5.42 -51.78
N SER A 160 59.92 4.97 -50.70
CA SER A 160 61.19 4.18 -50.71
C SER A 160 61.84 4.00 -49.31
N SER A 161 62.41 2.80 -49.09
CA SER A 161 62.99 2.15 -47.88
C SER A 161 64.42 2.65 -47.45
N PRO A 162 65.16 2.06 -46.46
CA PRO A 162 64.82 1.15 -45.34
C PRO A 162 65.50 1.41 -43.96
N ALA A 163 64.99 0.72 -42.93
CA ALA A 163 65.63 0.14 -41.72
C ALA A 163 66.45 0.97 -40.70
N THR A 164 65.91 1.09 -39.47
CA THR A 164 66.68 0.93 -38.22
C THR A 164 65.77 0.50 -37.04
N THR A 165 66.26 -0.46 -36.26
CA THR A 165 65.84 -1.13 -35.00
C THR A 165 64.70 -0.58 -34.10
N PRO A 166 63.96 -1.47 -33.38
CA PRO A 166 62.74 -1.12 -32.66
C PRO A 166 63.01 -0.54 -31.27
N LYS A 167 62.53 0.67 -31.01
CA LYS A 167 62.27 1.17 -29.65
C LYS A 167 60.85 0.74 -29.25
N GLU A 168 60.77 -0.07 -28.20
CA GLU A 168 59.50 -0.45 -27.57
C GLU A 168 58.67 0.81 -27.26
N THR A 169 57.54 0.94 -27.94
CA THR A 169 56.55 1.98 -27.65
C THR A 169 55.58 1.41 -26.61
N PRO A 170 55.28 2.13 -25.53
CA PRO A 170 54.28 1.66 -24.58
C PRO A 170 52.95 1.55 -25.31
N THR A 171 52.37 0.35 -25.34
CA THR A 171 51.02 0.09 -25.85
C THR A 171 50.01 0.98 -25.13
N THR A 172 49.68 2.11 -25.74
CA THR A 172 48.51 2.92 -25.36
C THR A 172 47.28 2.08 -25.65
N ARG A 173 46.63 1.60 -24.59
CA ARG A 173 45.30 0.98 -24.70
C ARG A 173 44.40 1.98 -25.43
N PRO A 174 43.61 1.55 -26.44
CA PRO A 174 42.71 2.45 -27.13
C PRO A 174 41.76 3.10 -26.11
N PRO A 175 41.42 4.40 -26.27
CA PRO A 175 40.60 5.13 -25.30
C PRO A 175 39.27 4.40 -25.09
N SER A 176 39.01 3.98 -23.86
CA SER A 176 37.72 3.39 -23.51
C SER A 176 36.63 4.44 -23.72
N LYS A 177 35.59 4.10 -24.50
CA LYS A 177 34.46 5.01 -24.72
C LYS A 177 33.96 5.59 -23.38
N PRO A 178 33.68 6.91 -23.31
CA PRO A 178 33.26 7.55 -22.07
C PRO A 178 31.97 6.90 -21.54
N ARG A 179 31.94 6.67 -20.23
CA ARG A 179 30.78 6.13 -19.50
C ARG A 179 29.66 7.18 -19.51
N LEU A 180 28.43 6.74 -19.82
CA LEU A 180 27.26 7.62 -19.83
C LEU A 180 26.96 8.12 -18.41
N LYS A 181 27.02 9.44 -18.21
CA LYS A 181 26.86 10.04 -16.88
C LYS A 181 25.42 9.96 -16.40
N SER A 182 24.45 10.21 -17.29
CA SER A 182 23.01 10.15 -16.99
C SER A 182 22.54 8.85 -16.37
N LEU A 183 23.10 7.70 -16.76
CA LEU A 183 22.71 6.40 -16.23
C LEU A 183 23.08 6.25 -14.75
N ASP A 184 24.28 6.69 -14.38
CA ASP A 184 24.72 6.67 -13.00
C ASP A 184 24.02 7.79 -12.20
N THR A 185 23.77 8.96 -12.78
CA THR A 185 22.98 10.04 -12.14
C THR A 185 21.56 9.59 -11.83
N PHE A 186 20.85 8.95 -12.78
CA PHE A 186 19.50 8.41 -12.56
C PHE A 186 19.49 7.41 -11.39
N ARG A 187 20.44 6.47 -11.40
CA ARG A 187 20.58 5.48 -10.34
C ARG A 187 20.90 6.13 -8.99
N GLY A 188 21.69 7.20 -9.03
CA GLY A 188 22.05 8.04 -7.90
C GLY A 188 20.87 8.77 -7.27
N ILE A 189 20.04 9.41 -8.09
CA ILE A 189 18.80 10.06 -7.64
C ILE A 189 17.92 9.01 -6.97
N SER A 190 17.76 7.87 -7.62
CA SER A 190 16.97 6.76 -7.07
C SER A 190 17.52 6.32 -5.70
N ILE A 191 18.84 6.11 -5.52
CA ILE A 191 19.37 5.58 -4.23
C ILE A 191 19.23 6.61 -3.12
N VAL A 192 19.48 7.87 -3.43
CA VAL A 192 19.42 8.95 -2.42
C VAL A 192 17.99 9.17 -1.97
N VAL A 193 17.02 9.20 -2.90
CA VAL A 193 15.59 9.31 -2.53
C VAL A 193 15.13 8.08 -1.77
N MET A 194 15.59 6.88 -2.13
CA MET A 194 15.26 5.65 -1.40
C MET A 194 15.73 5.71 0.06
N ILE A 195 16.98 6.13 0.28
CA ILE A 195 17.55 6.26 1.63
C ILE A 195 16.74 7.30 2.42
N PHE A 196 16.45 8.44 1.80
CA PHE A 196 15.65 9.50 2.41
C PHE A 196 14.25 9.02 2.83
N VAL A 197 13.56 8.27 1.99
CA VAL A 197 12.26 7.69 2.32
C VAL A 197 12.35 6.60 3.39
N ASN A 198 13.40 5.77 3.37
CA ASN A 198 13.59 4.73 4.38
C ASN A 198 13.82 5.30 5.79
N TYR A 199 14.35 6.52 5.90
CA TYR A 199 14.44 7.26 7.17
C TYR A 199 13.12 7.92 7.59
N GLY A 200 12.04 7.75 6.82
CA GLY A 200 10.70 8.24 7.14
C GLY A 200 10.34 9.57 6.47
N ALA A 201 11.25 10.19 5.72
CA ALA A 201 11.00 11.42 4.94
C ALA A 201 10.33 12.56 5.73
N GLY A 202 10.56 12.67 7.04
CA GLY A 202 9.90 13.67 7.90
C GLY A 202 8.41 13.40 8.19
N SER A 203 7.89 12.22 7.85
CA SER A 203 6.48 11.82 7.97
C SER A 203 5.50 12.73 7.22
N TYR A 204 5.92 13.30 6.09
CA TYR A 204 5.01 14.06 5.24
C TYR A 204 4.16 13.10 4.40
N TRP A 205 2.83 13.26 4.46
CA TRP A 205 1.86 12.38 3.80
C TRP A 205 2.13 12.11 2.30
N PHE A 206 2.69 13.09 1.56
CA PHE A 206 2.98 12.95 0.13
C PHE A 206 4.33 12.25 -0.18
N LEU A 207 5.20 12.12 0.83
CA LEU A 207 6.49 11.42 0.77
C LEU A 207 6.45 10.04 1.40
N GLU A 208 5.33 9.66 2.00
CA GLU A 208 5.09 8.33 2.55
C GLU A 208 4.67 7.34 1.45
N HIS A 209 4.27 6.14 1.85
CA HIS A 209 3.77 5.09 0.97
C HIS A 209 2.24 5.08 0.94
N ALA A 210 1.66 4.91 -0.25
CA ALA A 210 0.23 4.68 -0.36
C ALA A 210 -0.16 3.40 0.38
N ALA A 211 -1.26 3.43 1.15
CA ALA A 211 -1.66 2.31 1.99
C ALA A 211 -2.01 1.03 1.19
N TRP A 212 -2.69 1.20 0.03
CA TRP A 212 -2.99 0.08 -0.87
C TRP A 212 -3.03 0.49 -2.34
N HIS A 213 -4.09 1.20 -2.75
CA HIS A 213 -4.18 1.85 -4.05
C HIS A 213 -3.57 3.25 -3.97
N GLY A 214 -3.04 3.74 -5.09
CA GLY A 214 -2.43 5.07 -5.17
C GLY A 214 -0.95 5.03 -5.57
N LEU A 215 -0.39 6.23 -5.74
CA LEU A 215 0.99 6.43 -6.13
C LEU A 215 1.56 7.67 -5.43
N GLN A 216 2.50 7.46 -4.52
CA GLN A 216 3.24 8.53 -3.85
C GLN A 216 4.71 8.56 -4.30
N VAL A 217 5.47 9.59 -3.91
CA VAL A 217 6.86 9.78 -4.36
C VAL A 217 7.75 8.59 -3.96
N ALA A 218 7.54 8.09 -2.74
CA ALA A 218 8.24 6.93 -2.20
C ALA A 218 8.04 5.65 -3.04
N ASP A 219 6.89 5.54 -3.71
CA ASP A 219 6.51 4.37 -4.49
C ASP A 219 7.16 4.34 -5.88
N LEU A 220 7.77 5.44 -6.33
CA LEU A 220 8.44 5.51 -7.63
C LEU A 220 9.85 4.90 -7.60
N VAL A 221 10.50 4.92 -6.44
CA VAL A 221 11.94 4.70 -6.33
C VAL A 221 12.36 3.26 -6.62
N PHE A 222 11.65 2.30 -6.03
CA PHE A 222 11.95 0.88 -6.23
C PHE A 222 11.75 0.45 -7.71
N PRO A 223 10.63 0.79 -8.38
CA PRO A 223 10.47 0.57 -9.82
C PRO A 223 11.53 1.25 -10.69
N TRP A 224 11.94 2.48 -10.36
CA TRP A 224 13.00 3.19 -11.10
C TRP A 224 14.32 2.44 -11.05
N PHE A 225 14.68 1.87 -9.90
CA PHE A 225 15.87 1.03 -9.79
C PHE A 225 15.82 -0.22 -10.66
N MET A 226 14.69 -0.92 -10.65
CA MET A 226 14.50 -2.12 -11.46
C MET A 226 14.57 -1.77 -12.95
N TRP A 227 13.94 -0.65 -13.32
CA TRP A 227 13.93 -0.17 -14.69
C TRP A 227 15.34 0.22 -15.17
N ILE A 228 16.12 1.01 -14.41
CA ILE A 228 17.48 1.41 -14.82
C ILE A 228 18.46 0.23 -14.84
N MET A 229 18.23 -0.80 -14.02
CA MET A 229 18.96 -2.07 -14.13
C MET A 229 18.74 -2.70 -15.51
N GLY A 230 17.51 -2.68 -16.01
CA GLY A 230 17.15 -3.11 -17.36
C GLY A 230 17.94 -2.39 -18.45
N VAL A 231 18.04 -1.06 -18.37
CA VAL A 231 18.80 -0.22 -19.32
C VAL A 231 20.27 -0.66 -19.45
N CYS A 232 20.85 -1.18 -18.36
CA CYS A 232 22.25 -1.60 -18.32
C CYS A 232 22.52 -2.99 -18.94
N ILE A 233 21.52 -3.87 -19.01
CA ILE A 233 21.63 -5.23 -19.55
C ILE A 233 22.20 -5.25 -20.99
N PRO A 234 21.61 -4.54 -21.98
CA PRO A 234 22.07 -4.62 -23.35
C PRO A 234 23.47 -4.03 -23.55
N MET A 235 23.90 -3.07 -22.71
CA MET A 235 25.26 -2.53 -22.75
C MET A 235 26.29 -3.55 -22.25
N GLY A 236 25.97 -4.23 -21.13
CA GLY A 236 26.81 -5.28 -20.57
C GLY A 236 26.95 -6.47 -21.51
N LEU A 237 25.84 -6.90 -22.11
CA LEU A 237 25.81 -8.00 -23.08
C LEU A 237 26.60 -7.66 -24.35
N ALA A 238 26.40 -6.46 -24.91
CA ALA A 238 27.15 -6.02 -26.10
C ALA A 238 28.67 -5.96 -25.83
N SER A 239 29.07 -5.51 -24.65
CA SER A 239 30.47 -5.50 -24.23
C SER A 239 31.06 -6.91 -24.12
N ALA A 240 30.29 -7.88 -23.61
CA ALA A 240 30.74 -9.26 -23.51
C ALA A 240 30.80 -9.97 -24.87
N LEU A 241 29.80 -9.75 -25.73
CA LEU A 241 29.76 -10.31 -27.08
C LEU A 241 30.87 -9.75 -27.99
N ARG A 242 31.18 -8.44 -27.92
CA ARG A 242 32.32 -7.84 -28.64
C ARG A 242 33.67 -8.43 -28.24
N ARG A 243 33.79 -8.94 -27.02
CA ARG A 243 34.99 -9.65 -26.52
C ARG A 243 34.99 -11.13 -26.90
N ASN A 244 34.13 -11.58 -27.81
CA ASN A 244 33.96 -12.97 -28.22
C ASN A 244 33.82 -13.95 -27.03
N THR A 245 33.20 -13.49 -25.93
CA THR A 245 32.95 -14.36 -24.78
C THR A 245 31.83 -15.36 -25.14
N PRO A 246 32.00 -16.67 -24.90
CA PRO A 246 30.97 -17.65 -25.22
C PRO A 246 29.71 -17.42 -24.38
N ARG A 247 28.53 -17.61 -24.99
CA ARG A 247 27.23 -17.36 -24.35
C ARG A 247 27.07 -18.09 -23.02
N LYS A 248 27.56 -19.34 -22.91
CA LYS A 248 27.53 -20.12 -21.66
C LYS A 248 28.27 -19.41 -20.52
N THR A 249 29.43 -18.81 -20.79
CA THR A 249 30.20 -18.07 -19.78
C THR A 249 29.51 -16.76 -19.40
N ILE A 250 28.83 -16.10 -20.34
CA ILE A 250 28.02 -14.90 -20.04
C ILE A 250 26.85 -15.29 -19.14
N PHE A 251 26.12 -16.36 -19.47
CA PHE A 251 25.02 -16.89 -18.65
C PHE A 251 25.48 -17.24 -17.24
N LEU A 252 26.61 -17.96 -17.09
CA LEU A 252 27.14 -18.31 -15.78
C LEU A 252 27.52 -17.08 -14.94
N ARG A 253 27.99 -15.99 -15.57
CA ARG A 253 28.23 -14.72 -14.86
C ARG A 253 26.93 -14.07 -14.40
N ILE A 254 25.90 -14.05 -15.25
CA ILE A 254 24.57 -13.55 -14.90
C ILE A 254 24.02 -14.36 -13.71
N PHE A 255 24.06 -15.69 -13.80
CA PHE A 255 23.60 -16.60 -12.76
C PHE A 255 24.35 -16.39 -11.44
N LYS A 256 25.69 -16.37 -11.44
CA LYS A 256 26.49 -16.12 -10.24
C LYS A 256 26.17 -14.77 -9.60
N ARG A 257 25.95 -13.73 -10.40
CA ARG A 257 25.58 -12.40 -9.91
C ARG A 257 24.19 -12.41 -9.27
N SER A 258 23.20 -13.05 -9.89
CA SER A 258 21.87 -13.22 -9.31
C SER A 258 21.92 -14.00 -8.00
N VAL A 259 22.68 -15.10 -7.93
CA VAL A 259 22.82 -15.88 -6.70
C VAL A 259 23.43 -15.06 -5.57
N LYS A 260 24.53 -14.33 -5.82
CA LYS A 260 25.12 -13.45 -4.80
C LYS A 260 24.15 -12.39 -4.31
N LEU A 261 23.39 -11.77 -5.22
CA LEU A 261 22.42 -10.74 -4.88
C LEU A 261 21.25 -11.32 -4.06
N PHE A 262 20.79 -12.52 -4.41
CA PHE A 262 19.77 -13.25 -3.68
C PHE A 262 20.22 -13.61 -2.27
N LEU A 263 21.43 -14.18 -2.12
CA LEU A 263 22.01 -14.51 -0.82
C LEU A 263 22.24 -13.27 0.06
N LEU A 264 22.67 -12.17 -0.54
CA LEU A 264 22.78 -10.88 0.15
C LEU A 264 21.42 -10.38 0.66
N GLY A 265 20.35 -10.58 -0.13
CA GLY A 265 18.98 -10.31 0.28
C GLY A 265 18.52 -11.15 1.48
N ILE A 266 18.83 -12.44 1.48
CA ILE A 266 18.54 -13.33 2.62
C ILE A 266 19.27 -12.83 3.89
N ILE A 267 20.53 -12.42 3.77
CA ILE A 267 21.24 -11.86 4.94
C ILE A 267 20.55 -10.58 5.42
N LEU A 268 20.18 -9.65 4.53
CA LEU A 268 19.53 -8.40 4.93
C LEU A 268 18.13 -8.60 5.52
N ASN A 269 17.34 -9.54 5.01
CA ASN A 269 16.02 -9.84 5.56
C ASN A 269 16.09 -10.29 7.02
N SER A 270 17.20 -10.87 7.47
CA SER A 270 17.38 -11.28 8.87
C SER A 270 17.46 -10.09 9.86
N LEU A 271 17.82 -8.89 9.38
CA LEU A 271 17.97 -7.69 10.21
C LEU A 271 16.65 -7.18 10.79
N GLY A 272 15.51 -7.51 10.16
CA GLY A 272 14.18 -7.10 10.60
C GLY A 272 13.59 -7.92 11.77
N GLY A 273 14.42 -8.66 12.52
CA GLY A 273 13.97 -9.50 13.64
C GLY A 273 13.54 -10.92 13.24
N TRP A 274 13.68 -11.28 11.96
CA TRP A 274 13.34 -12.60 11.42
C TRP A 274 14.50 -13.59 11.65
N VAL A 275 14.80 -13.88 12.92
CA VAL A 275 15.90 -14.77 13.30
C VAL A 275 15.46 -16.23 13.36
N TYR A 276 14.17 -16.47 13.56
CA TYR A 276 13.60 -17.82 13.63
C TYR A 276 13.31 -18.37 12.22
N LEU A 277 13.89 -19.54 11.91
CA LEU A 277 13.81 -20.18 10.58
C LEU A 277 12.39 -20.59 10.19
N ASP A 278 11.54 -20.91 11.16
CA ASP A 278 10.13 -21.25 10.98
C ASP A 278 9.29 -20.05 10.52
N LYS A 279 9.68 -18.82 10.88
CA LYS A 279 9.00 -17.56 10.52
C LYS A 279 9.82 -16.68 9.59
N TYR A 280 10.83 -17.24 8.93
CA TYR A 280 11.80 -16.45 8.19
C TYR A 280 11.20 -15.90 6.89
N ARG A 281 11.27 -14.58 6.67
CA ARG A 281 10.76 -13.95 5.44
C ARG A 281 11.65 -14.26 4.22
N VAL A 282 11.14 -15.06 3.28
CA VAL A 282 11.88 -15.44 2.06
C VAL A 282 11.86 -14.35 0.99
N PRO A 283 10.70 -13.77 0.61
CA PRO A 283 10.67 -12.69 -0.36
C PRO A 283 11.33 -11.42 0.17
N GLY A 284 11.92 -10.65 -0.73
CA GLY A 284 12.56 -9.40 -0.37
C GLY A 284 13.00 -8.64 -1.60
N VAL A 285 13.35 -7.37 -1.37
CA VAL A 285 13.70 -6.42 -2.43
C VAL A 285 14.85 -6.96 -3.28
N LEU A 286 15.96 -7.38 -2.67
CA LEU A 286 17.14 -7.88 -3.40
C LEU A 286 16.89 -9.22 -4.10
N GLN A 287 16.08 -10.10 -3.52
CA GLN A 287 15.66 -11.37 -4.10
C GLN A 287 14.88 -11.12 -5.40
N ARG A 288 13.95 -10.16 -5.37
CA ARG A 288 13.18 -9.74 -6.54
C ARG A 288 14.08 -9.14 -7.63
N PHE A 289 15.05 -8.30 -7.26
CA PHE A 289 16.07 -7.81 -8.21
C PHE A 289 16.84 -8.98 -8.85
N ALA A 290 17.26 -9.97 -8.05
CA ALA A 290 18.03 -11.10 -8.52
C ALA A 290 17.26 -11.96 -9.54
N ILE A 291 15.99 -12.25 -9.27
CA ILE A 291 15.09 -13.03 -10.14
C ILE A 291 14.81 -12.26 -11.43
N CYS A 292 14.41 -10.99 -11.33
CA CYS A 292 14.07 -10.19 -12.51
C CYS A 292 15.30 -9.97 -13.40
N TYR A 293 16.47 -9.71 -12.81
CA TYR A 293 17.73 -9.64 -13.56
C TYR A 293 18.05 -10.96 -14.25
N LEU A 294 17.92 -12.10 -13.56
CA LEU A 294 18.22 -13.41 -14.10
C LEU A 294 17.34 -13.70 -15.32
N VAL A 295 16.02 -13.53 -15.19
CA VAL A 295 15.05 -13.84 -16.25
C VAL A 295 15.25 -12.91 -17.44
N THR A 296 15.18 -11.60 -17.24
CA THR A 296 15.29 -10.62 -18.35
C THR A 296 16.65 -10.71 -19.05
N ALA A 297 17.76 -10.83 -18.32
CA ALA A 297 19.08 -10.94 -18.93
C ALA A 297 19.30 -12.28 -19.66
N SER A 298 18.69 -13.37 -19.19
CA SER A 298 18.76 -14.68 -19.86
C SER A 298 17.96 -14.69 -21.16
N ILE A 299 16.74 -14.12 -21.15
CA ILE A 299 15.94 -13.93 -22.37
C ILE A 299 16.71 -13.03 -23.35
N ALA A 300 17.26 -11.91 -22.87
CA ALA A 300 18.08 -11.03 -23.70
C ALA A 300 19.28 -11.76 -24.31
N LEU A 301 20.02 -12.55 -23.54
CA LEU A 301 21.16 -13.34 -24.03
C LEU A 301 20.75 -14.38 -25.08
N ALA A 302 19.61 -15.04 -24.91
CA ALA A 302 19.10 -16.05 -25.82
C ALA A 302 18.76 -15.44 -27.19
N PHE A 303 18.01 -14.33 -27.19
CA PHE A 303 17.46 -13.72 -28.40
C PHE A 303 18.35 -12.61 -29.01
N THR A 304 19.40 -12.15 -28.33
CA THR A 304 20.32 -11.15 -28.92
C THR A 304 21.05 -11.77 -30.12
N PRO A 305 20.88 -11.21 -31.33
CA PRO A 305 21.59 -11.72 -32.51
C PRO A 305 23.08 -11.36 -32.45
N ALA A 306 23.93 -12.18 -33.07
CA ALA A 306 25.38 -11.92 -33.13
C ALA A 306 25.72 -10.66 -33.95
N GLN A 307 24.90 -10.34 -34.95
CA GLN A 307 24.98 -9.14 -35.77
C GLN A 307 23.63 -8.41 -35.75
N PRO A 308 23.60 -7.08 -35.60
CA PRO A 308 22.35 -6.31 -35.64
C PRO A 308 21.72 -6.44 -37.04
N LYS A 309 20.41 -6.72 -37.08
CA LYS A 309 19.66 -6.72 -38.34
C LYS A 309 19.61 -5.30 -38.89
N LYS A 310 20.01 -5.12 -40.15
CA LYS A 310 19.87 -3.84 -40.86
C LYS A 310 18.51 -3.81 -41.55
N TYR A 311 17.73 -2.77 -41.30
CA TYR A 311 16.45 -2.53 -41.95
C TYR A 311 16.64 -1.50 -43.07
N GLN A 312 16.03 -1.72 -44.23
CA GLN A 312 16.16 -0.84 -45.40
C GLN A 312 15.01 0.16 -45.55
N THR A 313 13.83 -0.14 -45.00
CA THR A 313 12.65 0.76 -45.03
C THR A 313 12.75 1.86 -43.98
N ASP A 314 12.30 3.08 -44.26
CA ASP A 314 12.32 4.22 -43.33
C ASP A 314 11.61 3.91 -41.99
N VAL A 315 10.44 3.26 -42.04
CA VAL A 315 9.71 2.81 -40.85
C VAL A 315 10.52 1.76 -40.07
N GLY A 316 11.15 0.83 -40.77
CA GLY A 316 12.02 -0.18 -40.18
C GLY A 316 13.28 0.40 -39.52
N ILE A 317 13.83 1.49 -40.06
CA ILE A 317 14.95 2.23 -39.44
C ILE A 317 14.45 2.97 -38.19
N ALA A 318 13.30 3.64 -38.27
CA ALA A 318 12.71 4.38 -37.15
C ALA A 318 12.31 3.48 -35.97
N MET A 319 11.78 2.27 -36.26
CA MET A 319 11.35 1.29 -35.26
C MET A 319 12.38 0.18 -35.01
N SER A 320 13.62 0.37 -35.47
CA SER A 320 14.66 -0.65 -35.43
C SER A 320 14.91 -1.20 -34.03
N ASP A 321 14.82 -0.35 -33.00
CA ASP A 321 14.99 -0.73 -31.59
C ASP A 321 13.89 -1.70 -31.11
N VAL A 322 12.64 -1.53 -31.53
CA VAL A 322 11.52 -2.43 -31.20
C VAL A 322 11.53 -3.69 -32.06
N LEU A 323 11.77 -3.54 -33.37
CA LEU A 323 11.78 -4.66 -34.31
C LEU A 323 12.86 -5.69 -33.97
N GLN A 324 14.03 -5.23 -33.51
CA GLN A 324 15.10 -6.12 -33.01
C GLN A 324 14.70 -6.90 -31.75
N LEU A 325 13.78 -6.35 -30.95
CA LEU A 325 13.33 -6.93 -29.69
C LEU A 325 12.03 -7.73 -29.82
N LEU A 326 11.42 -7.85 -31.01
CA LEU A 326 10.14 -8.55 -31.19
C LEU A 326 10.08 -9.95 -30.54
N PRO A 327 11.08 -10.84 -30.69
CA PRO A 327 11.04 -12.13 -30.01
C PRO A 327 11.06 -12.01 -28.48
N GLN A 328 11.76 -11.00 -27.95
CA GLN A 328 11.81 -10.73 -26.51
C GLN A 328 10.48 -10.14 -26.03
N TRP A 329 9.86 -9.23 -26.80
CA TRP A 329 8.51 -8.72 -26.55
C TRP A 329 7.50 -9.86 -26.46
N ALA A 330 7.51 -10.81 -27.41
CA ALA A 330 6.59 -11.94 -27.39
C ALA A 330 6.70 -12.78 -26.09
N VAL A 331 7.92 -13.09 -25.65
CA VAL A 331 8.13 -13.85 -24.41
C VAL A 331 7.70 -13.06 -23.17
N HIS A 332 8.02 -11.77 -23.09
CA HIS A 332 7.62 -10.97 -21.92
C HIS A 332 6.11 -10.69 -21.89
N LEU A 333 5.47 -10.53 -23.05
CA LEU A 333 4.02 -10.41 -23.15
C LEU A 333 3.32 -11.72 -22.79
N LEU A 334 3.92 -12.88 -23.09
CA LEU A 334 3.41 -14.18 -22.61
C LEU A 334 3.46 -14.28 -21.08
N ILE A 335 4.58 -13.86 -20.47
CA ILE A 335 4.71 -13.81 -19.00
C ILE A 335 3.66 -12.86 -18.40
N LEU A 336 3.46 -11.71 -19.03
CA LEU A 336 2.46 -10.75 -18.58
C LEU A 336 1.03 -11.26 -18.75
N ALA A 337 0.74 -11.94 -19.86
CA ALA A 337 -0.56 -12.57 -20.08
C ALA A 337 -0.82 -13.69 -19.05
N ALA A 338 0.18 -14.50 -18.73
CA ALA A 338 0.06 -15.49 -17.66
C ALA A 338 -0.24 -14.83 -16.31
N HIS A 339 0.44 -13.73 -15.98
CA HIS A 339 0.12 -12.95 -14.79
C HIS A 339 -1.33 -12.47 -14.79
N THR A 340 -1.79 -11.77 -15.85
CA THR A 340 -3.14 -11.21 -15.88
C THR A 340 -4.23 -12.28 -15.88
N LEU A 341 -4.00 -13.41 -16.57
CA LEU A 341 -4.90 -14.56 -16.52
C LEU A 341 -5.00 -15.14 -15.11
N ILE A 342 -3.89 -15.30 -14.40
CA ILE A 342 -3.90 -15.75 -13.00
C ILE A 342 -4.62 -14.73 -12.11
N THR A 343 -4.30 -13.43 -12.25
CA THR A 343 -4.90 -12.37 -11.44
C THR A 343 -6.43 -12.38 -11.53
N PHE A 344 -6.98 -12.50 -12.74
CA PHE A 344 -8.41 -12.33 -12.99
C PHE A 344 -9.23 -13.62 -13.08
N LEU A 345 -8.62 -14.77 -13.41
CA LEU A 345 -9.37 -16.02 -13.64
C LEU A 345 -9.19 -17.06 -12.53
N MET A 346 -8.19 -16.92 -11.67
CA MET A 346 -7.97 -17.87 -10.58
C MET A 346 -9.05 -17.69 -9.50
N PRO A 347 -9.89 -18.70 -9.22
CA PRO A 347 -10.85 -18.62 -8.13
C PRO A 347 -10.11 -18.74 -6.79
N VAL A 348 -10.47 -17.88 -5.85
CA VAL A 348 -9.96 -17.90 -4.47
C VAL A 348 -11.11 -18.27 -3.55
N SER A 349 -10.89 -19.22 -2.64
CA SER A 349 -11.94 -19.72 -1.75
C SER A 349 -12.49 -18.60 -0.88
N GLY A 350 -13.79 -18.32 -1.01
CA GLY A 350 -14.44 -17.28 -0.23
C GLY A 350 -14.04 -15.86 -0.62
N CYS A 351 -13.58 -15.60 -1.84
CA CYS A 351 -13.31 -14.23 -2.32
C CYS A 351 -13.87 -14.03 -3.75
N PRO A 352 -14.27 -12.80 -4.11
CA PRO A 352 -14.66 -12.49 -5.48
C PRO A 352 -13.52 -12.77 -6.46
N THR A 353 -13.84 -13.37 -7.61
CA THR A 353 -12.86 -13.66 -8.65
C THR A 353 -12.34 -12.34 -9.23
N GLY A 354 -11.02 -12.21 -9.37
CA GLY A 354 -10.37 -10.96 -9.82
C GLY A 354 -10.26 -9.86 -8.78
N TYR A 355 -10.52 -10.14 -7.49
CA TYR A 355 -10.34 -9.17 -6.41
C TYR A 355 -8.87 -8.74 -6.25
N GLN A 356 -8.64 -7.42 -6.19
CA GLN A 356 -7.31 -6.79 -6.09
C GLN A 356 -7.19 -5.86 -4.86
N GLY A 357 -8.18 -5.89 -3.97
CA GLY A 357 -8.24 -5.01 -2.81
C GLY A 357 -7.45 -5.55 -1.60
N PRO A 358 -7.42 -4.77 -0.49
CA PRO A 358 -6.68 -5.13 0.71
C PRO A 358 -7.37 -6.21 1.54
N GLY A 359 -8.63 -6.57 1.26
CA GLY A 359 -9.43 -7.47 2.11
C GLY A 359 -9.79 -6.81 3.45
N GLY A 360 -10.15 -7.63 4.43
CA GLY A 360 -10.51 -7.16 5.77
C GLY A 360 -11.76 -6.28 5.75
N PHE A 361 -11.72 -5.12 6.41
CA PHE A 361 -12.84 -4.17 6.45
C PHE A 361 -13.17 -3.58 5.08
N ALA A 362 -12.24 -3.61 4.12
CA ALA A 362 -12.50 -3.19 2.74
C ALA A 362 -13.30 -4.22 1.92
N LEU A 363 -13.54 -5.42 2.46
CA LEU A 363 -14.37 -6.44 1.82
C LEU A 363 -15.22 -7.15 2.88
N LEU A 364 -16.49 -6.74 2.96
CA LEU A 364 -17.49 -7.37 3.81
C LEU A 364 -18.22 -8.47 3.03
N GLN A 365 -18.24 -9.68 3.58
CA GLN A 365 -19.06 -10.79 3.10
C GLN A 365 -20.10 -11.13 4.15
N ASN A 366 -21.37 -10.99 3.80
CA ASN A 366 -22.50 -11.18 4.72
C ASN A 366 -22.33 -10.37 6.04
N GLY A 367 -21.82 -9.14 5.94
CA GLY A 367 -21.55 -8.28 7.10
C GLY A 367 -20.26 -8.59 7.87
N THR A 368 -19.49 -9.61 7.46
CA THR A 368 -18.23 -9.99 8.13
C THR A 368 -16.98 -9.57 7.33
N PRO A 369 -15.97 -8.96 7.97
CA PRO A 369 -14.70 -8.64 7.31
C PRO A 369 -13.98 -9.89 6.80
N SER A 370 -13.40 -9.80 5.60
CA SER A 370 -12.72 -10.93 4.94
C SER A 370 -11.19 -10.74 4.88
N PRO A 371 -10.45 -10.92 5.99
CA PRO A 371 -9.01 -10.63 6.06
C PRO A 371 -8.16 -11.54 5.16
N HIS A 372 -8.63 -12.76 4.89
CA HIS A 372 -7.92 -13.74 4.06
C HIS A 372 -7.91 -13.38 2.56
N CYS A 373 -8.80 -12.49 2.12
CA CYS A 373 -8.91 -12.06 0.71
C CYS A 373 -7.88 -11.00 0.31
N VAL A 374 -6.95 -10.62 1.19
CA VAL A 374 -5.91 -9.63 0.91
C VAL A 374 -5.14 -9.96 -0.38
N GLY A 375 -5.18 -9.04 -1.33
CA GLY A 375 -4.52 -9.19 -2.64
C GLY A 375 -5.08 -10.30 -3.53
N GLY A 376 -6.22 -10.90 -3.17
CA GLY A 376 -6.90 -11.94 -3.95
C GLY A 376 -5.97 -13.09 -4.33
N SER A 377 -5.88 -13.35 -5.64
CA SER A 377 -5.06 -14.45 -6.18
C SER A 377 -3.57 -14.26 -5.94
N ALA A 378 -3.06 -13.02 -5.83
CA ALA A 378 -1.65 -12.79 -5.51
C ALA A 378 -1.31 -13.30 -4.11
N GLY A 379 -2.12 -12.92 -3.12
CA GLY A 379 -1.96 -13.38 -1.74
C GLY A 379 -2.12 -14.90 -1.64
N GLU A 380 -3.05 -15.48 -2.41
CA GLU A 380 -3.28 -16.93 -2.42
C GLU A 380 -2.08 -17.71 -2.93
N VAL A 381 -1.53 -17.31 -4.06
CA VAL A 381 -0.34 -17.94 -4.65
C VAL A 381 0.87 -17.85 -3.72
N ASP A 382 1.07 -16.71 -3.06
CA ASP A 382 2.20 -16.52 -2.15
C ASP A 382 2.06 -17.41 -0.91
N ARG A 383 0.87 -17.48 -0.31
CA ARG A 383 0.61 -18.36 0.85
C ARG A 383 0.69 -19.84 0.48
N TRP A 384 0.27 -20.21 -0.73
CA TRP A 384 0.38 -21.59 -1.22
C TRP A 384 1.83 -22.01 -1.46
N LEU A 385 2.65 -21.15 -2.08
CA LEU A 385 4.02 -21.49 -2.44
C LEU A 385 5.01 -21.32 -1.27
N LEU A 386 4.86 -20.25 -0.49
CA LEU A 386 5.83 -19.86 0.53
C LEU A 386 5.35 -20.16 1.95
N THR A 387 4.08 -20.52 2.15
CA THR A 387 3.44 -20.63 3.48
C THR A 387 3.26 -19.27 4.16
N SER A 388 2.19 -19.13 4.95
CA SER A 388 1.88 -17.90 5.68
C SER A 388 2.95 -17.48 6.69
N SER A 389 3.86 -18.37 7.09
CA SER A 389 4.95 -18.08 8.03
C SER A 389 6.16 -17.40 7.38
N HIS A 390 6.38 -17.58 6.08
CA HIS A 390 7.57 -17.09 5.38
C HIS A 390 7.31 -15.86 4.49
N ILE A 391 6.13 -15.26 4.64
CA ILE A 391 5.71 -14.00 4.02
C ILE A 391 5.75 -12.84 5.01
N TYR A 392 5.64 -11.62 4.51
CA TYR A 392 5.62 -10.41 5.34
C TYR A 392 4.39 -10.33 6.26
N GLN A 393 4.62 -10.27 7.59
CA GLN A 393 3.55 -10.36 8.61
C GLN A 393 2.87 -9.05 8.98
N ASN A 394 3.53 -7.91 8.69
CA ASN A 394 3.09 -6.58 9.12
C ASN A 394 2.90 -5.63 7.93
N PRO A 395 2.06 -5.97 6.93
CA PRO A 395 1.73 -5.04 5.86
C PRO A 395 0.93 -3.87 6.40
N THR A 396 1.05 -2.68 5.78
CA THR A 396 0.26 -1.49 6.13
C THR A 396 -1.24 -1.78 6.12
N ALA A 397 -1.68 -2.66 5.22
CA ALA A 397 -3.07 -3.08 5.12
C ALA A 397 -3.60 -3.79 6.38
N LYS A 398 -2.73 -4.44 7.17
CA LYS A 398 -3.13 -5.08 8.43
C LYS A 398 -3.57 -4.05 9.48
N THR A 399 -2.82 -2.95 9.59
CA THR A 399 -3.13 -1.89 10.55
C THR A 399 -4.36 -1.09 10.14
N LEU A 400 -4.51 -0.79 8.83
CA LEU A 400 -5.58 0.07 8.35
C LEU A 400 -6.89 -0.67 8.06
N TYR A 401 -6.82 -1.89 7.49
CA TYR A 401 -7.98 -2.65 7.02
C TYR A 401 -8.22 -3.93 7.82
N GLY A 402 -7.42 -4.24 8.84
CA GLY A 402 -7.56 -5.50 9.60
C GLY A 402 -7.25 -6.75 8.76
N SER A 403 -6.47 -6.61 7.69
CA SER A 403 -6.16 -7.68 6.74
C SER A 403 -5.16 -8.72 7.28
N ALA A 404 -5.10 -9.88 6.62
CA ALA A 404 -4.08 -10.90 6.91
C ALA A 404 -2.67 -10.50 6.43
N ALA A 405 -1.67 -11.34 6.72
CA ALA A 405 -0.31 -11.20 6.21
C ALA A 405 -0.28 -11.23 4.67
N PHE A 406 0.54 -10.37 4.06
CA PHE A 406 0.65 -10.21 2.62
C PHE A 406 2.06 -9.73 2.25
N ASP A 407 2.68 -10.33 1.24
CA ASP A 407 4.03 -9.98 0.80
C ASP A 407 4.03 -9.16 -0.50
N PRO A 408 4.44 -7.87 -0.47
CA PRO A 408 4.47 -7.05 -1.68
C PRO A 408 5.59 -7.43 -2.65
N GLU A 409 6.56 -8.24 -2.22
CA GLU A 409 7.65 -8.80 -3.03
C GLU A 409 7.40 -10.26 -3.45
N GLY A 410 6.15 -10.70 -3.40
CA GLY A 410 5.70 -12.04 -3.75
C GLY A 410 5.95 -12.48 -5.21
N VAL A 411 5.51 -13.71 -5.49
CA VAL A 411 5.79 -14.45 -6.72
C VAL A 411 5.04 -13.83 -7.90
N LEU A 412 3.75 -13.54 -7.73
CA LEU A 412 2.93 -13.03 -8.83
C LEU A 412 3.39 -11.64 -9.25
N GLY A 413 3.65 -10.75 -8.29
CA GLY A 413 4.22 -9.42 -8.55
C GLY A 413 5.60 -9.48 -9.21
N SER A 414 6.39 -10.55 -9.00
CA SER A 414 7.68 -10.71 -9.68
C SER A 414 7.53 -10.85 -11.20
N LEU A 415 6.39 -11.36 -11.71
CA LEU A 415 6.13 -11.48 -13.15
C LEU A 415 5.97 -10.11 -13.82
N THR A 416 5.20 -9.20 -13.23
CA THR A 416 5.06 -7.82 -13.73
C THR A 416 6.36 -7.03 -13.54
N SER A 417 7.15 -7.33 -12.50
CA SER A 417 8.47 -6.75 -12.32
C SER A 417 9.50 -7.18 -13.36
N ILE A 418 9.47 -8.43 -13.84
CA ILE A 418 10.28 -8.87 -14.99
C ILE A 418 9.98 -7.99 -16.20
N PHE A 419 8.70 -7.66 -16.41
CA PHE A 419 8.29 -6.76 -17.48
C PHE A 419 8.75 -5.30 -17.26
N GLN A 420 8.72 -4.79 -16.03
CA GLN A 420 9.31 -3.48 -15.68
C GLN A 420 10.80 -3.39 -16.05
N VAL A 421 11.59 -4.43 -15.74
CA VAL A 421 13.03 -4.49 -16.12
C VAL A 421 13.17 -4.55 -17.63
N PHE A 422 12.29 -5.25 -18.33
CA PHE A 422 12.29 -5.32 -19.79
C PHE A 422 11.97 -3.98 -20.47
N LEU A 423 11.05 -3.18 -19.94
CA LEU A 423 10.82 -1.81 -20.42
C LEU A 423 12.08 -0.94 -20.28
N GLY A 424 12.86 -1.14 -19.21
CA GLY A 424 14.19 -0.56 -19.08
C GLY A 424 15.17 -1.07 -20.14
N LEU A 425 15.17 -2.37 -20.42
CA LEU A 425 15.99 -2.96 -21.49
C LEU A 425 15.67 -2.36 -22.86
N GLN A 426 14.40 -2.10 -23.16
CA GLN A 426 13.96 -1.37 -24.36
C GLN A 426 14.65 0.00 -24.44
N ALA A 427 14.64 0.79 -23.36
CA ALA A 427 15.34 2.08 -23.30
C ALA A 427 16.85 1.94 -23.59
N GLY A 428 17.49 0.90 -23.05
CA GLY A 428 18.91 0.60 -23.28
C GLY A 428 19.23 0.19 -24.72
N ILE A 429 18.30 -0.46 -25.42
CA ILE A 429 18.43 -0.78 -26.85
C ILE A 429 18.20 0.48 -27.71
N THR A 430 17.26 1.34 -27.35
CA THR A 430 17.07 2.66 -28.00
C THR A 430 18.38 3.47 -27.95
N LEU A 431 19.07 3.50 -26.79
CA LEU A 431 20.36 4.18 -26.63
C LEU A 431 21.46 3.66 -27.58
N ARG A 432 21.45 2.36 -27.85
CA ARG A 432 22.43 1.69 -28.72
C ARG A 432 22.09 1.81 -30.21
N THR A 433 20.80 1.83 -30.54
CA THR A 433 20.32 1.79 -31.93
C THR A 433 20.30 3.17 -32.54
N HIS A 434 19.81 4.17 -31.81
CA HIS A 434 19.81 5.56 -32.27
C HIS A 434 21.11 6.23 -31.83
N THR A 435 21.89 6.70 -32.79
CA THR A 435 23.15 7.41 -32.54
C THR A 435 22.93 8.87 -32.20
N THR A 436 21.89 9.48 -32.76
CA THR A 436 21.54 10.89 -32.55
C THR A 436 20.89 11.12 -31.19
N HIS A 437 21.25 12.23 -30.52
CA HIS A 437 20.62 12.66 -29.27
C HIS A 437 19.11 12.86 -29.45
N GLN A 438 18.73 13.45 -30.58
CA GLN A 438 17.36 13.71 -30.98
C GLN A 438 16.52 12.43 -31.05
N GLY A 439 17.02 11.41 -31.76
CA GLY A 439 16.32 10.15 -31.94
C GLY A 439 16.10 9.41 -30.62
N ARG A 440 17.10 9.44 -29.71
CA ARG A 440 16.97 8.84 -28.37
C ARG A 440 15.86 9.48 -27.56
N LEU A 441 15.85 10.82 -27.49
CA LEU A 441 14.88 11.58 -26.71
C LEU A 441 13.46 11.40 -27.25
N VAL A 442 13.25 11.53 -28.57
CA VAL A 442 11.93 11.35 -29.18
C VAL A 442 11.39 9.95 -28.89
N ARG A 443 12.22 8.90 -28.97
CA ARG A 443 11.78 7.54 -28.69
C ARG A 443 11.45 7.33 -27.21
N TRP A 444 12.26 7.83 -26.29
CA TRP A 444 11.96 7.75 -24.85
C TRP A 444 10.71 8.53 -24.47
N LEU A 445 10.51 9.73 -25.02
CA LEU A 445 9.30 10.52 -24.80
C LEU A 445 8.06 9.84 -25.41
N ALA A 446 8.18 9.23 -26.60
CA ALA A 446 7.09 8.45 -27.19
C ALA A 446 6.69 7.26 -26.31
N TRP A 447 7.68 6.54 -25.74
CA TRP A 447 7.41 5.49 -24.76
C TRP A 447 6.77 6.03 -23.48
N ALA A 448 7.24 7.16 -22.97
CA ALA A 448 6.63 7.79 -21.80
C ALA A 448 5.15 8.10 -22.03
N VAL A 449 4.82 8.75 -23.16
CA VAL A 449 3.43 9.06 -23.52
C VAL A 449 2.59 7.79 -23.70
N ALA A 450 3.10 6.79 -24.42
CA ALA A 450 2.36 5.55 -24.67
C ALA A 450 2.07 4.77 -23.37
N LEU A 451 3.06 4.62 -22.50
CA LEU A 451 2.90 3.91 -21.22
C LEU A 451 2.07 4.73 -20.23
N GLY A 452 2.22 6.05 -20.23
CA GLY A 452 1.38 6.94 -19.43
C GLY A 452 -0.09 6.81 -19.83
N ALA A 453 -0.40 6.90 -21.13
CA ALA A 453 -1.76 6.73 -21.64
C ALA A 453 -2.35 5.35 -21.30
N LEU A 454 -1.57 4.27 -21.48
CA LEU A 454 -2.02 2.92 -21.16
C LEU A 454 -2.23 2.71 -19.65
N GLY A 455 -1.34 3.26 -18.82
CA GLY A 455 -1.47 3.25 -17.36
C GLY A 455 -2.72 3.98 -16.89
N THR A 456 -2.95 5.19 -17.40
CA THR A 456 -4.15 6.00 -17.12
C THR A 456 -5.43 5.31 -17.59
N ALA A 457 -5.41 4.68 -18.76
CA ALA A 457 -6.56 3.93 -19.27
C ALA A 457 -6.91 2.73 -18.38
N LEU A 458 -5.91 1.99 -17.89
CA LEU A 458 -6.13 0.83 -17.02
C LEU A 458 -6.61 1.20 -15.62
N CYS A 459 -6.13 2.31 -15.05
CA CYS A 459 -6.63 2.79 -13.75
C CYS A 459 -7.90 3.64 -13.87
N GLY A 460 -8.42 3.88 -15.08
CA GLY A 460 -9.62 4.69 -15.28
C GLY A 460 -9.48 6.15 -14.84
N ALA A 461 -8.24 6.66 -14.72
CA ALA A 461 -7.93 7.94 -14.09
C ALA A 461 -8.51 8.14 -12.68
N SER A 462 -8.88 7.05 -12.00
CA SER A 462 -9.36 7.02 -10.62
C SER A 462 -8.39 6.21 -9.75
N MET A 463 -8.41 6.46 -8.45
CA MET A 463 -7.64 5.70 -7.48
C MET A 463 -8.21 4.29 -7.30
N ASN A 464 -9.54 4.16 -7.31
CA ASN A 464 -10.24 2.92 -6.94
C ASN A 464 -11.09 2.31 -8.07
N ASP A 465 -11.53 3.10 -9.06
CA ASP A 465 -12.54 2.66 -10.04
C ASP A 465 -11.98 2.10 -11.36
N GLY A 466 -10.66 1.90 -11.43
CA GLY A 466 -9.99 1.33 -12.59
C GLY A 466 -10.12 -0.18 -12.69
N VAL A 467 -10.05 -0.73 -13.91
CA VAL A 467 -9.97 -2.20 -14.14
C VAL A 467 -8.75 -2.79 -13.43
N ILE A 468 -7.62 -2.07 -13.49
CA ILE A 468 -6.40 -2.38 -12.75
C ILE A 468 -5.95 -1.09 -12.06
N PRO A 469 -6.30 -0.87 -10.79
CA PRO A 469 -5.88 0.31 -10.05
C PRO A 469 -4.35 0.33 -9.87
N VAL A 470 -3.77 1.52 -9.75
CA VAL A 470 -2.33 1.67 -9.48
C VAL A 470 -2.06 1.17 -8.07
N ASN A 471 -1.33 0.07 -7.95
CA ASN A 471 -1.10 -0.60 -6.67
C ASN A 471 0.34 -1.15 -6.61
N LYS A 472 1.12 -0.61 -5.68
CA LYS A 472 2.49 -1.04 -5.43
C LYS A 472 2.57 -2.43 -4.79
N ASN A 473 1.68 -2.72 -3.83
CA ASN A 473 1.70 -3.98 -3.09
C ASN A 473 1.47 -5.18 -4.01
N LEU A 474 0.57 -5.05 -4.99
CA LEU A 474 0.36 -6.07 -6.02
C LEU A 474 1.35 -6.00 -7.18
N TRP A 475 2.12 -4.91 -7.26
CA TRP A 475 2.91 -4.56 -8.44
C TRP A 475 2.05 -4.60 -9.72
N SER A 476 0.91 -3.92 -9.66
CA SER A 476 -0.12 -3.99 -10.68
C SER A 476 0.39 -3.53 -12.05
N LEU A 477 -0.28 -3.96 -13.12
CA LEU A 477 0.15 -3.63 -14.47
C LEU A 477 0.07 -2.11 -14.75
N SER A 478 -0.97 -1.43 -14.24
CA SER A 478 -1.05 0.03 -14.34
C SER A 478 0.09 0.72 -13.58
N TYR A 479 0.48 0.21 -12.41
CA TYR A 479 1.65 0.69 -11.65
C TYR A 479 2.96 0.55 -12.44
N VAL A 480 3.18 -0.59 -13.11
CA VAL A 480 4.34 -0.79 -14.00
C VAL A 480 4.37 0.24 -15.13
N PHE A 481 3.25 0.49 -15.78
CA PHE A 481 3.18 1.46 -16.88
C PHE A 481 3.39 2.90 -16.44
N VAL A 482 2.73 3.33 -15.36
CA VAL A 482 2.86 4.69 -14.82
C VAL A 482 4.28 4.94 -14.31
N THR A 483 4.85 4.01 -13.53
CA THR A 483 6.22 4.15 -13.01
C THR A 483 7.27 4.12 -14.13
N SER A 484 7.07 3.29 -15.16
CA SER A 484 7.92 3.27 -16.35
C SER A 484 7.83 4.58 -17.15
N CYS A 485 6.65 5.18 -17.29
CA CYS A 485 6.48 6.51 -17.89
C CYS A 485 7.38 7.54 -17.18
N PHE A 486 7.27 7.64 -15.86
CA PHE A 486 8.11 8.55 -15.08
C PHE A 486 9.61 8.22 -15.18
N ALA A 487 9.99 6.94 -15.27
CA ALA A 487 11.37 6.55 -15.50
C ALA A 487 11.91 7.01 -16.87
N PHE A 488 11.13 6.88 -17.96
CA PHE A 488 11.53 7.40 -19.28
C PHE A 488 11.67 8.93 -19.27
N LEU A 489 10.79 9.65 -18.58
CA LEU A 489 10.88 11.10 -18.40
C LEU A 489 12.13 11.50 -17.60
N LEU A 490 12.37 10.85 -16.47
CA LEU A 490 13.52 11.11 -15.62
C LEU A 490 14.83 10.77 -16.33
N LEU A 491 14.90 9.68 -17.10
CA LEU A 491 16.07 9.36 -17.92
C LEU A 491 16.30 10.43 -18.99
N SER A 492 15.25 10.87 -19.68
CA SER A 492 15.34 11.92 -20.70
C SER A 492 15.85 13.24 -20.11
N LEU A 493 15.35 13.62 -18.94
CA LEU A 493 15.80 14.81 -18.21
C LEU A 493 17.27 14.69 -17.78
N CYS A 494 17.65 13.58 -17.14
CA CYS A 494 19.04 13.33 -16.74
C CYS A 494 19.98 13.38 -17.96
N TYR A 495 19.59 12.76 -19.07
CA TYR A 495 20.36 12.73 -20.31
C TYR A 495 20.56 14.13 -20.90
N LEU A 496 19.51 14.94 -20.96
CA LEU A 496 19.58 16.32 -21.44
C LEU A 496 20.50 17.17 -20.56
N LEU A 497 20.31 17.12 -19.24
CA LEU A 497 21.07 17.94 -18.29
C LEU A 497 22.56 17.58 -18.25
N THR A 498 22.90 16.28 -18.27
CA THR A 498 24.27 15.83 -18.06
C THR A 498 25.06 15.56 -19.33
N ASP A 499 24.45 14.90 -20.33
CA ASP A 499 25.18 14.42 -21.51
C ASP A 499 24.98 15.33 -22.74
N VAL A 500 23.91 16.12 -22.82
CA VAL A 500 23.62 17.02 -23.97
C VAL A 500 24.00 18.46 -23.68
N TRP A 501 23.39 19.08 -22.66
CA TRP A 501 23.65 20.49 -22.33
C TRP A 501 24.95 20.69 -21.56
N GLY A 502 25.40 19.68 -20.80
CA GLY A 502 26.56 19.79 -19.93
C GLY A 502 26.41 20.81 -18.80
N GLY A 503 25.21 21.35 -18.59
CA GLY A 503 24.91 22.35 -17.54
C GLY A 503 24.93 21.78 -16.13
N TRP A 504 24.91 20.44 -16.00
CA TRP A 504 25.06 19.75 -14.73
C TRP A 504 26.00 18.56 -14.84
N SER A 505 26.95 18.45 -13.91
CA SER A 505 27.89 17.33 -13.87
C SER A 505 27.25 16.00 -13.43
N GLY A 506 26.02 16.04 -12.93
CA GLY A 506 25.33 14.91 -12.29
C GLY A 506 25.66 14.75 -10.80
N ALA A 507 26.60 15.52 -10.25
CA ALA A 507 26.94 15.47 -8.83
C ALA A 507 25.85 16.13 -7.96
N PRO A 508 25.62 15.62 -6.73
CA PRO A 508 26.32 14.51 -6.06
C PRO A 508 25.75 13.11 -6.38
N PHE A 509 24.67 13.03 -7.14
CA PHE A 509 23.97 11.77 -7.41
C PHE A 509 24.78 10.81 -8.27
N PHE A 510 25.54 11.31 -9.24
CA PHE A 510 26.41 10.49 -10.09
C PHE A 510 27.32 9.57 -9.26
N GLN A 511 27.94 10.11 -8.21
CA GLN A 511 28.82 9.36 -7.31
C GLN A 511 28.05 8.31 -6.51
N ALA A 512 26.85 8.66 -6.04
CA ALA A 512 25.96 7.72 -5.36
C ALA A 512 25.54 6.56 -6.28
N GLY A 513 25.24 6.83 -7.55
CA GLY A 513 24.86 5.80 -8.51
C GLY A 513 25.93 4.77 -8.78
N MET A 514 27.20 5.19 -8.83
CA MET A 514 28.35 4.29 -9.04
C MET A 514 28.51 3.25 -7.93
N ASN A 515 28.03 3.53 -6.71
CA ASN A 515 28.13 2.68 -5.53
C ASN A 515 26.77 2.34 -4.89
N SER A 516 25.69 2.40 -5.68
CA SER A 516 24.30 2.20 -5.22
C SER A 516 24.05 0.96 -4.35
N ILE A 517 24.59 -0.21 -4.70
CA ILE A 517 24.40 -1.44 -3.89
C ILE A 517 25.09 -1.31 -2.53
N PHE A 518 26.28 -0.72 -2.49
CA PHE A 518 26.98 -0.49 -1.21
C PHE A 518 26.18 0.45 -0.31
N LEU A 519 25.64 1.53 -0.86
CA LEU A 519 24.78 2.46 -0.12
C LEU A 519 23.48 1.77 0.34
N TYR A 520 22.87 0.94 -0.51
CA TYR A 520 21.69 0.16 -0.15
C TYR A 520 21.96 -0.79 1.03
N VAL A 521 23.02 -1.59 0.94
CA VAL A 521 23.35 -2.57 1.98
C VAL A 521 23.80 -1.87 3.25
N GLY A 522 24.63 -0.83 3.10
CA GLY A 522 25.18 -0.06 4.20
C GLY A 522 24.10 0.61 5.04
N HIS A 523 23.16 1.35 4.42
CA HIS A 523 22.13 2.06 5.19
C HIS A 523 21.20 1.09 5.92
N ASN A 524 20.86 -0.06 5.33
CA ASN A 524 20.06 -1.08 6.01
C ASN A 524 20.81 -1.66 7.22
N LEU A 525 22.11 -1.96 7.08
CA LEU A 525 22.91 -2.52 8.16
C LEU A 525 23.11 -1.54 9.33
N THR A 526 23.26 -0.25 9.02
CA THR A 526 23.51 0.78 10.04
C THR A 526 22.26 1.56 10.40
N TYR A 527 21.07 1.12 9.97
CA TYR A 527 19.82 1.86 10.16
C TYR A 527 19.55 2.15 11.64
N ASN A 528 19.87 1.24 12.55
CA ASN A 528 19.66 1.43 13.99
C ASN A 528 20.91 1.92 14.75
N LEU A 529 21.90 2.48 14.05
CA LEU A 529 23.19 2.88 14.65
C LEU A 529 23.42 4.39 14.56
N PHE A 530 23.83 5.00 15.66
CA PHE A 530 24.42 6.35 15.64
C PHE A 530 25.75 6.32 14.85
N PRO A 531 26.09 7.33 14.01
CA PRO A 531 25.39 8.59 13.76
C PRO A 531 24.37 8.55 12.60
N TRP A 532 24.04 7.36 12.10
CA TRP A 532 23.21 7.19 10.89
C TRP A 532 21.71 7.35 11.15
N HIS A 533 21.28 7.03 12.36
CA HIS A 533 19.92 7.25 12.84
C HIS A 533 19.99 7.60 14.32
N TYR A 534 19.20 8.59 14.73
CA TYR A 534 19.16 9.01 16.13
C TYR A 534 17.80 9.63 16.46
N ALA A 535 17.46 9.65 17.74
CA ALA A 535 16.29 10.37 18.24
C ALA A 535 16.70 11.38 19.31
N LEU A 536 16.16 12.60 19.22
CA LEU A 536 16.30 13.64 20.24
C LEU A 536 14.96 13.80 20.97
N GLY A 537 14.79 13.03 22.06
CA GLY A 537 13.53 13.01 22.80
C GLY A 537 12.37 12.44 21.97
N ALA A 538 11.16 12.98 22.14
CA ALA A 538 9.95 12.44 21.52
C ALA A 538 9.80 12.74 20.01
N MET A 539 10.60 13.64 19.41
CA MET A 539 10.55 14.02 17.99
C MET A 539 9.14 14.10 17.36
N ASN A 540 8.20 14.80 18.01
CA ASN A 540 6.80 14.87 17.60
C ASN A 540 6.52 15.85 16.45
N THR A 541 7.54 16.45 15.83
CA THR A 541 7.34 17.45 14.77
C THR A 541 7.95 16.98 13.45
N HIS A 542 7.25 17.26 12.34
CA HIS A 542 7.76 16.97 10.99
C HIS A 542 9.15 17.56 10.75
N LEU A 543 9.44 18.75 11.29
CA LEU A 543 10.75 19.38 11.18
C LEU A 543 11.84 18.55 11.87
N SER A 544 11.59 18.09 13.10
CA SER A 544 12.58 17.27 13.83
C SER A 544 12.88 15.95 13.12
N LEU A 545 11.85 15.28 12.60
CA LEU A 545 11.99 14.06 11.81
C LEU A 545 12.72 14.34 10.49
N LEU A 546 12.37 15.42 9.79
CA LEU A 546 13.01 15.80 8.53
C LEU A 546 14.50 16.10 8.71
N VAL A 547 14.89 16.79 9.79
CA VAL A 547 16.30 17.09 10.08
C VAL A 547 17.10 15.81 10.27
N GLU A 548 16.58 14.84 11.01
CA GLU A 548 17.18 13.52 11.20
C GLU A 548 17.32 12.78 9.87
N THR A 549 16.25 12.74 9.08
CA THR A 549 16.22 12.06 7.78
C THR A 549 17.23 12.68 6.81
N LEU A 550 17.28 14.02 6.74
CA LEU A 550 18.24 14.76 5.92
C LEU A 550 19.66 14.53 6.38
N TRP A 551 19.90 14.44 7.70
CA TRP A 551 21.21 14.13 8.26
C TRP A 551 21.70 12.75 7.80
N GLY A 552 20.91 11.70 8.01
CA GLY A 552 21.26 10.33 7.61
C GLY A 552 21.51 10.23 6.09
N THR A 553 20.63 10.85 5.30
CA THR A 553 20.77 10.89 3.82
C THR A 553 22.03 11.65 3.38
N THR A 554 22.35 12.76 4.04
CA THR A 554 23.55 13.56 3.75
C THR A 554 24.82 12.79 4.07
N LEU A 555 24.88 12.08 5.20
CA LEU A 555 26.03 11.24 5.56
C LEU A 555 26.29 10.14 4.52
N TRP A 556 25.24 9.50 4.01
CA TRP A 556 25.39 8.50 2.94
C TRP A 556 25.84 9.12 1.61
N THR A 557 25.36 10.32 1.30
CA THR A 557 25.81 11.07 0.11
C THR A 557 27.28 11.47 0.22
N ILE A 558 27.74 11.92 1.39
CA ILE A 558 29.16 12.20 1.68
C ILE A 558 29.99 10.91 1.57
N THR A 559 29.48 9.79 2.07
CA THR A 559 30.15 8.49 1.95
C THR A 559 30.33 8.08 0.49
N ALA A 560 29.32 8.31 -0.35
CA ALA A 560 29.44 8.07 -1.79
C ALA A 560 30.52 8.95 -2.45
N LEU A 561 30.58 10.23 -2.09
CA LEU A 561 31.62 11.16 -2.55
C LEU A 561 33.01 10.69 -2.09
N TYR A 562 33.15 10.27 -0.83
CA TYR A 562 34.40 9.75 -0.28
C TYR A 562 34.88 8.50 -1.05
N LEU A 563 33.99 7.53 -1.28
CA LEU A 563 34.30 6.33 -2.05
C LEU A 563 34.75 6.66 -3.47
N HIS A 564 34.09 7.63 -4.11
CA HIS A 564 34.48 8.12 -5.43
C HIS A 564 35.87 8.76 -5.43
N CYS A 565 36.17 9.66 -4.47
CA CYS A 565 37.48 10.28 -4.31
C CYS A 565 38.60 9.25 -4.03
N LYS A 566 38.27 8.12 -3.40
CA LYS A 566 39.21 7.00 -3.18
C LYS A 566 39.28 6.01 -4.34
N GLY A 567 38.50 6.20 -5.41
CA GLY A 567 38.44 5.29 -6.55
C GLY A 567 37.91 3.88 -6.22
N LYS A 568 37.14 3.75 -5.14
CA LYS A 568 36.58 2.46 -4.69
C LYS A 568 35.17 2.26 -5.25
N PHE A 569 34.98 1.17 -5.98
CA PHE A 569 33.69 0.81 -6.60
C PHE A 569 33.30 -0.61 -6.21
N TYR A 570 32.20 -0.74 -5.47
CA TYR A 570 31.69 -2.02 -5.00
C TYR A 570 30.50 -2.47 -5.85
N THR A 571 30.62 -3.65 -6.45
CA THR A 571 29.57 -4.26 -7.29
C THR A 571 29.47 -5.76 -6.97
N VAL A 572 28.26 -6.32 -7.13
CA VAL A 572 27.95 -7.74 -6.86
C VAL A 572 28.21 -8.63 -8.06
#